data_AF-A0A2T4VE70-F1
#
_entry.id   AF-A0A2T4VE70-F1
#
_cell.length_a   1.000
_cell.length_b   1.000
_cell.length_c   1.000
_cell.angle_alpha   90.00
_cell.angle_beta   90.00
_cell.angle_gamma   90.00
#
_symmetry.space_group_name_H-M   'P 1'
#
loop_
_entity.id
_entity.type
_entity.pdbx_description
1 polymer ?
#
loop_
_entity_poly.entity_id
_entity_poly.type
_entity_poly.pdbx_seq_one_letter_code
_entity_poly.pdbx_strand_id
1 'polypeptide(L)'
;MMLEKLLQDFASNVAAQTAAVLRGDAKTGNRHAKKYIAAAKKLRTLGDEGWDAFATLLKHPDVDVRTLAATYLLPRRTIEARAVLEEAAKGEGLIAFEAAESLKRWDEGVWDLGPK
;
A
#
# COMPACT_ATOMS: atom_id res chain seq x y z
N MET A 1 -8.85 7.85 17.01
CA MET A 1 -7.74 8.83 17.07
C MET A 1 -6.39 8.28 16.57
N MET A 2 -5.78 7.26 17.19
CA MET A 2 -4.45 6.78 16.75
C MET A 2 -4.49 6.06 15.37
N LEU A 3 -5.45 5.14 15.19
CA LEU A 3 -5.62 4.39 13.94
C LEU A 3 -5.94 5.32 12.78
N GLU A 4 -6.93 6.21 12.93
CA GLU A 4 -7.31 7.21 11.91
C GLU A 4 -6.11 8.06 11.47
N LYS A 5 -5.28 8.50 12.44
CA LYS A 5 -4.07 9.25 12.13
C LYS A 5 -3.08 8.43 11.32
N LEU A 6 -2.87 7.15 11.66
CA LEU A 6 -2.00 6.26 10.90
C LEU A 6 -2.52 5.99 9.49
N LEU A 7 -3.84 5.82 9.33
CA LEU A 7 -4.47 5.66 8.01
C LEU A 7 -4.30 6.93 7.17
N GLN A 8 -4.53 8.10 7.76
CA GLN A 8 -4.35 9.39 7.10
C GLN A 8 -2.88 9.65 6.76
N ASP A 9 -1.95 9.33 7.66
CA ASP A 9 -0.51 9.44 7.42
C ASP A 9 -0.10 8.50 6.28
N PHE A 10 -0.63 7.27 6.24
CA PHE A 10 -0.40 6.37 5.11
C PHE A 10 -0.91 6.99 3.80
N ALA A 11 -2.21 7.31 3.72
CA ALA A 11 -2.85 7.78 2.51
C ALA A 11 -2.23 9.08 1.96
N SER A 12 -2.04 10.08 2.82
CA SER A 12 -1.46 11.36 2.42
C SER A 12 -0.01 11.24 1.94
N ASN A 13 0.79 10.36 2.55
CA ASN A 13 2.17 10.16 2.12
C ASN A 13 2.28 9.27 0.88
N VAL A 14 1.34 8.35 0.64
CA VAL A 14 1.29 7.65 -0.66
C VAL A 14 0.99 8.65 -1.77
N ALA A 15 -0.09 9.42 -1.66
CA ALA A 15 -0.44 10.42 -2.67
C ALA A 15 0.69 11.44 -2.91
N ALA A 16 1.35 11.92 -1.85
CA ALA A 16 2.47 12.84 -1.96
C ALA A 16 3.73 12.19 -2.56
N GLN A 17 3.96 10.89 -2.31
CA GLN A 17 5.04 10.15 -2.94
C GLN A 17 4.78 10.01 -4.44
N THR A 18 3.57 9.61 -4.86
CA THR A 18 3.26 9.44 -6.29
C THR A 18 3.40 10.75 -7.03
N ALA A 19 2.83 11.83 -6.47
CA ALA A 19 2.94 13.17 -7.05
C ALA A 19 4.38 13.67 -7.16
N ALA A 20 5.28 13.25 -6.24
CA ALA A 20 6.70 13.58 -6.32
C ALA A 20 7.44 12.75 -7.36
N VAL A 21 7.15 11.45 -7.45
CA VAL A 21 7.75 10.57 -8.47
C VAL A 21 7.34 11.00 -9.88
N LEU A 22 6.07 11.34 -10.08
CA LEU A 22 5.55 11.78 -11.38
C LEU A 22 6.25 13.04 -11.93
N ARG A 23 6.68 13.94 -11.04
CA ARG A 23 7.46 15.15 -11.41
C ARG A 23 8.98 14.95 -11.42
N GLY A 24 9.46 13.71 -11.26
CA GLY A 24 10.89 13.38 -11.22
C GLY A 24 11.61 13.75 -9.90
N ASP A 25 10.88 14.08 -8.83
CA ASP A 25 11.43 14.45 -7.52
C ASP A 25 11.57 13.22 -6.61
N ALA A 26 12.54 12.37 -6.94
CA ALA A 26 12.80 11.14 -6.19
C ALA A 26 13.19 11.41 -4.72
N LYS A 27 13.83 12.54 -4.43
CA LYS A 27 14.25 12.89 -3.06
C LYS A 27 13.04 13.14 -2.16
N THR A 28 12.06 13.90 -2.65
CA THR A 28 10.80 14.12 -1.91
C THR A 28 9.96 12.86 -1.89
N GLY A 29 9.87 12.14 -3.01
CA GLY A 29 9.17 10.85 -3.08
C GLY A 29 9.66 9.87 -2.02
N ASN A 30 10.98 9.68 -1.91
CA ASN A 30 11.58 8.79 -0.91
C ASN A 30 11.32 9.24 0.53
N ARG A 31 11.18 10.55 0.79
CA ARG A 31 10.84 11.06 2.12
C ARG A 31 9.42 10.67 2.51
N HIS A 32 8.47 10.79 1.59
CA HIS A 32 7.10 10.35 1.80
C HIS A 32 6.99 8.82 1.87
N ALA A 33 7.79 8.10 1.07
CA ALA A 33 7.88 6.66 1.14
C ALA A 33 8.20 6.15 2.55
N LYS A 34 9.26 6.69 3.15
CA LYS A 34 9.64 6.36 4.52
C LYS A 34 8.52 6.58 5.54
N LYS A 35 7.68 7.60 5.33
CA LYS A 35 6.57 7.93 6.22
C LYS A 35 5.41 6.94 6.08
N TYR A 36 4.94 6.65 4.86
CA TYR A 36 3.85 5.68 4.71
C TYR A 36 4.31 4.26 5.10
N ILE A 37 5.57 3.88 4.84
CA ILE A 37 6.14 2.61 5.30
C ILE A 37 6.09 2.53 6.84
N ALA A 38 6.46 3.60 7.53
CA ALA A 38 6.41 3.64 8.99
C ALA A 38 4.96 3.57 9.52
N ALA A 39 4.01 4.21 8.85
CA ALA A 39 2.59 4.13 9.19
C ALA A 39 2.04 2.70 8.99
N ALA A 40 2.32 2.08 7.84
CA ALA A 40 1.94 0.69 7.55
C ALA A 40 2.52 -0.28 8.58
N LYS A 41 3.81 -0.12 8.93
CA LYS A 41 4.44 -0.95 9.97
C LYS A 41 3.71 -0.82 11.30
N LYS A 42 3.38 0.40 11.73
CA LYS A 42 2.65 0.64 12.98
C LYS A 42 1.26 0.01 12.96
N LEU A 43 0.50 0.20 11.87
CA LEU A 43 -0.83 -0.42 11.71
C LEU A 43 -0.75 -1.94 11.88
N ARG A 44 0.22 -2.59 11.23
CA ARG A 44 0.42 -4.04 11.29
C ARG A 44 0.83 -4.55 12.68
N THR A 45 1.43 -3.70 13.52
CA THR A 45 1.82 -4.05 14.90
C THR A 45 0.74 -3.86 15.94
N LEU A 46 -0.40 -3.24 15.59
CA LEU A 46 -1.52 -2.98 16.52
C LEU A 46 -2.48 -4.18 16.66
N GLY A 47 -2.08 -5.36 16.19
CA GLY A 47 -2.94 -6.55 16.19
C GLY A 47 -4.12 -6.40 15.22
N ASP A 48 -5.18 -7.15 15.48
CA ASP A 48 -6.29 -7.34 14.55
C ASP A 48 -7.01 -6.03 14.21
N GLU A 49 -7.22 -5.16 15.21
CA GLU A 49 -7.80 -3.83 15.01
C GLU A 49 -6.99 -2.98 14.02
N GLY A 50 -5.66 -3.08 14.08
CA GLY A 50 -4.77 -2.38 13.15
C GLY A 50 -4.87 -2.90 11.72
N TRP A 51 -4.98 -4.22 11.56
CA TRP A 51 -5.19 -4.87 10.27
C TRP A 51 -6.56 -4.55 9.68
N ASP A 52 -7.61 -4.55 10.49
CA ASP A 52 -8.98 -4.23 10.07
C ASP A 52 -9.12 -2.77 9.67
N ALA A 53 -8.54 -1.86 10.45
CA ALA A 53 -8.45 -0.46 10.11
C ALA A 53 -7.69 -0.25 8.79
N PHE A 54 -6.55 -0.93 8.60
CA PHE A 54 -5.76 -0.82 7.38
C PHE A 54 -6.53 -1.35 6.16
N ALA A 55 -7.30 -2.43 6.32
CA ALA A 55 -8.12 -3.01 5.24
C ALA A 55 -9.18 -2.04 4.69
N THR A 56 -9.61 -1.03 5.46
CA THR A 56 -10.52 0.00 4.96
C THR A 56 -9.95 0.79 3.79
N LEU A 57 -8.62 0.91 3.68
CA LEU A 57 -7.95 1.61 2.58
C LEU A 57 -8.05 0.89 1.24
N LEU A 58 -8.45 -0.40 1.21
CA LEU A 58 -8.75 -1.10 -0.04
C LEU A 58 -9.90 -0.45 -0.82
N LYS A 59 -10.76 0.31 -0.14
CA LYS A 59 -11.89 1.05 -0.73
C LYS A 59 -11.59 2.54 -0.92
N HIS A 60 -10.34 2.96 -0.74
CA HIS A 60 -9.97 4.37 -0.84
C HIS A 60 -10.16 4.90 -2.29
N PRO A 61 -10.70 6.12 -2.48
CA PRO A 61 -10.98 6.65 -3.82
C PRO A 61 -9.74 6.86 -4.67
N ASP A 62 -8.60 7.17 -4.06
CA ASP A 62 -7.30 7.26 -4.71
C ASP A 62 -6.74 5.86 -5.05
N VAL A 63 -6.42 5.64 -6.33
CA VAL A 63 -5.92 4.36 -6.85
C VAL A 63 -4.58 3.98 -6.28
N ASP A 64 -3.69 4.95 -6.08
CA ASP A 64 -2.35 4.71 -5.59
C ASP A 64 -2.41 4.25 -4.14
N VAL A 65 -3.27 4.92 -3.35
CA VAL A 65 -3.48 4.60 -1.93
C VAL A 65 -4.03 3.19 -1.77
N ARG A 66 -5.10 2.83 -2.51
CA ARG A 66 -5.67 1.47 -2.38
C ARG A 66 -4.74 0.39 -2.91
N THR A 67 -3.98 0.67 -3.97
CA THR A 67 -3.02 -0.28 -4.57
C THR A 67 -1.87 -0.55 -3.61
N LEU A 68 -1.23 0.49 -3.06
CA LEU A 68 -0.17 0.27 -2.09
C LEU A 68 -0.68 -0.35 -0.79
N ALA A 69 -1.88 0.02 -0.32
CA ALA A 69 -2.49 -0.66 0.83
C ALA A 69 -2.66 -2.16 0.56
N ALA A 70 -3.14 -2.53 -0.63
CA ALA A 70 -3.31 -3.92 -1.03
C ALA A 70 -1.99 -4.71 -1.00
N THR A 71 -0.88 -4.12 -1.46
CA THR A 71 0.47 -4.73 -1.36
C THR A 71 0.82 -5.13 0.07
N TYR A 72 0.52 -4.27 1.08
CA TYR A 72 0.79 -4.58 2.48
C TYR A 72 -0.19 -5.59 3.10
N LEU A 73 -1.40 -5.68 2.54
CA LEU A 73 -2.50 -6.49 3.06
C LEU A 73 -2.57 -7.89 2.45
N LEU A 74 -1.84 -8.16 1.36
CA LEU A 74 -1.74 -9.47 0.69
C LEU A 74 -1.64 -10.68 1.64
N PRO A 75 -0.83 -10.66 2.73
CA PRO A 75 -0.69 -11.83 3.61
C PRO A 75 -1.91 -12.15 4.47
N ARG A 76 -2.79 -11.18 4.73
CA ARG A 76 -3.88 -11.31 5.72
C ARG A 76 -5.27 -11.08 5.13
N ARG A 77 -5.35 -10.36 4.02
CA ARG A 77 -6.55 -10.03 3.26
C ARG A 77 -6.35 -10.44 1.80
N THR A 78 -5.82 -11.64 1.57
CA THR A 78 -5.32 -12.09 0.26
C THR A 78 -6.36 -11.92 -0.85
N ILE A 79 -7.60 -12.36 -0.63
CA ILE A 79 -8.65 -12.28 -1.65
C ILE A 79 -8.94 -10.81 -2.02
N GLU A 80 -9.17 -9.96 -1.04
CA GLU A 80 -9.55 -8.56 -1.28
C GLU A 80 -8.38 -7.74 -1.83
N ALA A 81 -7.18 -7.93 -1.28
CA ALA A 81 -5.96 -7.27 -1.72
C ALA A 81 -5.59 -7.68 -3.15
N ARG A 82 -5.67 -8.98 -3.48
CA ARG A 82 -5.36 -9.48 -4.82
C ARG A 82 -6.32 -8.90 -5.85
N ALA A 83 -7.62 -8.84 -5.55
CA ALA A 83 -8.60 -8.21 -6.43
C ALA A 83 -8.28 -6.74 -6.74
N VAL A 84 -7.86 -5.96 -5.73
CA VAL A 84 -7.43 -4.56 -5.94
C VAL A 84 -6.18 -4.47 -6.80
N LEU A 85 -5.18 -5.31 -6.55
CA LEU A 85 -3.94 -5.33 -7.33
C LEU A 85 -4.17 -5.79 -8.78
N GLU A 86 -5.01 -6.80 -8.99
CA GLU A 86 -5.37 -7.28 -10.33
C GLU A 86 -6.09 -6.21 -11.13
N GLU A 87 -6.99 -5.45 -10.49
CA GLU A 87 -7.67 -4.33 -11.14
C GLU A 87 -6.69 -3.19 -11.46
N ALA A 88 -5.82 -2.83 -10.51
CA ALA A 88 -4.81 -1.79 -10.73
C ALA A 88 -3.81 -2.17 -11.84
N ALA A 89 -3.43 -3.45 -11.94
CA ALA A 89 -2.50 -3.97 -12.93
C ALA A 89 -3.03 -3.90 -14.38
N LYS A 90 -4.35 -3.75 -14.58
CA LYS A 90 -4.95 -3.54 -15.91
C LYS A 90 -4.76 -2.11 -16.44
N GLY A 91 -4.37 -1.18 -15.56
CA GLY A 91 -4.14 0.22 -15.93
C GLY A 91 -2.83 0.44 -16.66
N GLU A 92 -2.42 1.70 -16.72
CA GLU A 92 -1.15 2.12 -17.31
C GLU A 92 -0.29 2.89 -16.31
N GLY A 93 1.00 3.03 -16.61
CA GLY A 93 1.93 3.79 -15.79
C GLY A 93 2.51 3.04 -14.60
N LEU A 94 3.13 3.79 -13.70
CA LEU A 94 3.96 3.23 -12.62
C LEU A 94 3.15 2.35 -11.65
N ILE A 95 1.93 2.74 -11.34
CA ILE A 95 1.11 2.04 -10.34
C ILE A 95 0.58 0.71 -10.88
N ALA A 96 0.23 0.64 -12.16
CA ALA A 96 -0.11 -0.62 -12.81
C ALA A 96 1.10 -1.58 -12.84
N PHE A 97 2.29 -1.05 -13.14
CA PHE A 97 3.53 -1.83 -13.08
C PHE A 97 3.83 -2.34 -11.66
N GLU A 98 3.72 -1.49 -10.64
CA GLU A 98 3.94 -1.88 -9.24
C GLU A 98 2.93 -2.93 -8.75
N ALA A 99 1.66 -2.82 -9.17
CA ALA A 99 0.64 -3.81 -8.87
C ALA A 99 0.96 -5.17 -9.50
N ALA A 100 1.34 -5.19 -10.78
CA ALA A 100 1.71 -6.41 -11.50
C ALA A 100 2.97 -7.07 -10.88
N GLU A 101 4.00 -6.28 -10.56
CA GLU A 101 5.21 -6.81 -9.90
C GLU A 101 4.88 -7.34 -8.50
N SER A 102 3.99 -6.68 -7.75
CA SER A 102 3.54 -7.16 -6.44
C SER A 102 2.85 -8.53 -6.52
N LEU A 103 1.94 -8.70 -7.48
CA LEU A 103 1.27 -9.98 -7.74
C LEU A 103 2.26 -11.06 -8.14
N LYS A 104 3.17 -10.75 -9.08
CA LYS A 104 4.19 -11.68 -9.52
C LYS A 104 5.07 -12.17 -8.37
N ARG A 105 5.58 -11.26 -7.54
CA ARG A 105 6.45 -11.61 -6.40
C ARG A 105 5.72 -12.40 -5.33
N TRP A 106 4.43 -12.13 -5.16
CA TRP A 106 3.57 -12.92 -4.29
C TRP A 106 3.37 -14.34 -4.82
N ASP A 107 3.02 -14.49 -6.09
CA ASP A 107 2.78 -15.79 -6.73
C ASP A 107 4.06 -16.63 -6.84
N GLU A 108 5.23 -16.00 -7.00
CA GLU A 108 6.56 -16.66 -6.95
C GLU A 108 6.96 -17.10 -5.53
N GLY A 109 6.22 -16.72 -4.48
CA GLY A 109 6.56 -17.02 -3.09
C GLY A 109 7.81 -16.28 -2.57
N VAL A 110 8.31 -15.28 -3.31
CA VAL A 110 9.49 -14.49 -2.95
C VAL A 110 9.19 -13.53 -1.80
N TRP A 111 7.93 -13.11 -1.69
CA TRP A 111 7.45 -12.22 -0.64
C TRP A 111 6.86 -13.00 0.54
N ASP A 112 7.72 -13.33 1.51
CA ASP A 112 7.28 -13.71 2.86
C ASP A 112 6.89 -12.46 3.66
N LEU A 113 5.78 -11.83 3.26
CA LEU A 113 5.26 -10.61 3.89
C LEU A 113 4.41 -10.90 5.13
N GLY A 114 4.29 -12.17 5.56
CA GLY A 114 3.64 -12.57 6.81
C GLY A 114 4.26 -11.88 8.03
N PRO A 115 3.55 -11.82 9.17
CA PRO A 115 4.19 -11.41 10.41
C PRO A 115 5.33 -12.40 10.74
N LYS A 116 6.53 -11.85 10.96
CA LYS A 116 7.59 -12.56 11.70
C LYS A 116 7.47 -12.26 13.17
#